data_AF-A0A1F6UWW0-F1
#
_entry.id   AF-A0A1F6UWW0-F1
#
_cell.length_a   1.000
_cell.length_b   1.000
_cell.length_c   1.000
_cell.angle_alpha   90.00
_cell.angle_beta   90.00
_cell.angle_gamma   90.00
#
_symmetry.space_group_name_H-M   'P 1'
#
loop_
_entity.id
_entity.type
_entity.pdbx_description
1 polymer ?
#
loop_
_entity_poly.entity_id
_entity_poly.type
_entity_poly.pdbx_seq_one_letter_code
_entity_poly.pdbx_strand_id
1 'polypeptide(L)'
;MRGHHRPFKQARVFVRGQKIASYKEWLRYCQGKLKGKKPKPLDIPQNPRDTYADKGWTGFSDWLGNDNISYRKHVWRLFPKARAFVRKLKLKSNREWRSYVAGTASGKPKLPRDIPTNPNYAYSKREWKGWRDWLGTD
;
A
#
# COMPACT_ATOMS: atom_id res chain seq x y z
N MET A 1 27.56 22.89 7.39
CA MET A 1 26.51 22.94 8.44
C MET A 1 25.76 21.61 8.44
N ARG A 2 25.88 20.79 9.50
CA ARG A 2 25.01 19.60 9.66
C ARG A 2 23.64 20.13 10.07
N GLY A 3 22.74 20.31 9.09
CA GLY A 3 21.39 20.79 9.34
C GLY A 3 20.68 19.87 10.33
N HIS A 4 20.05 20.45 11.35
CA HIS A 4 19.19 19.70 12.25
C HIS A 4 17.99 19.16 11.47
N HIS A 5 17.96 17.84 11.26
CA HIS A 5 16.80 17.18 10.68
C HIS A 5 15.65 17.14 11.70
N ARG A 6 14.44 17.42 11.23
CA ARG A 6 13.26 17.42 12.10
C ARG A 6 12.98 16.02 12.68
N PRO A 7 12.28 15.91 13.82
CA PRO A 7 11.96 14.62 14.43
C PRO A 7 11.25 13.66 13.47
N PHE A 8 11.58 12.36 13.53
CA PHE A 8 11.10 11.34 12.59
C PHE A 8 9.58 11.37 12.39
N LYS A 9 8.80 11.45 13.48
CA LYS A 9 7.33 11.48 13.42
C LYS A 9 6.81 12.68 12.61
N GLN A 10 7.38 13.87 12.82
CA GLN A 10 6.99 15.09 12.08
C GLN A 10 7.44 15.02 10.62
N ALA A 11 8.66 14.53 10.38
CA ALA A 11 9.19 14.34 9.03
C ALA A 11 8.33 13.37 8.22
N ARG A 12 7.92 12.25 8.83
CA ARG A 12 7.02 11.26 8.24
C ARG A 12 5.64 11.83 7.92
N VAL A 13 5.05 12.60 8.83
CA VAL A 13 3.76 13.28 8.58
C VAL A 13 3.87 14.22 7.37
N PHE A 14 4.94 15.02 7.31
CA PHE A 14 5.18 15.91 6.18
C PHE A 14 5.33 15.16 4.85
N VAL A 15 6.16 14.11 4.81
CA VAL A 15 6.41 13.33 3.59
C VAL A 15 5.14 12.64 3.10
N ARG A 16 4.35 12.08 4.01
CA ARG A 16 3.04 11.50 3.69
C ARG A 16 2.07 12.53 3.11
N GLY A 17 2.10 13.75 3.63
CA GLY A 17 1.35 14.89 3.08
C GLY A 17 1.72 15.25 1.64
N GLN A 18 2.94 14.91 1.19
CA GLN A 18 3.35 15.12 -0.21
C GLN A 18 2.71 14.12 -1.18
N LYS A 19 2.08 13.04 -0.70
CA LYS A 19 1.46 12.00 -1.54
C LYS A 19 2.41 11.45 -2.61
N ILE A 20 3.65 11.18 -2.21
CA ILE A 20 4.69 10.59 -3.07
C ILE A 20 4.51 9.07 -3.02
N ALA A 21 4.21 8.46 -4.16
CA ALA A 21 3.73 7.08 -4.22
C ALA A 21 4.85 6.04 -4.34
N SER A 22 6.10 6.44 -4.58
CA SER A 22 7.19 5.48 -4.78
C SER A 22 8.56 6.03 -4.41
N TYR A 23 9.51 5.12 -4.21
CA TYR A 23 10.93 5.48 -4.04
C TYR A 23 11.48 6.27 -5.23
N LYS A 24 11.09 5.91 -6.46
CA LYS A 24 11.49 6.64 -7.68
C LYS A 24 11.00 8.09 -7.65
N GLU A 25 9.74 8.31 -7.26
CA GLU A 25 9.21 9.67 -7.09
C GLU A 25 9.88 10.41 -5.93
N TRP A 26 10.19 9.73 -4.83
CA TRP A 26 10.93 10.30 -3.70
C TRP A 26 12.30 10.84 -4.13
N LEU A 27 13.04 10.07 -4.94
CA LEU A 27 14.32 10.54 -5.48
C LEU A 27 14.15 11.78 -6.36
N ARG A 28 13.14 11.78 -7.25
CA ARG A 28 12.83 12.97 -8.07
C ARG A 28 12.44 14.17 -7.22
N TYR A 29 11.67 13.96 -6.15
CA TYR A 29 11.29 15.01 -5.22
C TYR A 29 12.51 15.60 -4.50
N CYS A 30 13.42 14.75 -4.01
CA CYS A 30 14.67 15.19 -3.38
C CYS A 30 15.56 16.01 -4.32
N GLN A 31 15.52 15.71 -5.62
CA GLN A 31 16.25 16.43 -6.66
C GLN A 31 15.53 17.69 -7.17
N GLY A 32 14.33 18.01 -6.67
CA GLY A 32 13.50 19.10 -7.19
C GLY A 32 12.93 18.87 -8.60
N LYS A 33 12.97 17.62 -9.09
CA LYS A 33 12.56 17.22 -10.46
C LYS A 33 11.13 16.66 -10.53
N LEU A 34 10.38 16.72 -9.44
CA LEU A 34 8.98 16.25 -9.39
C LEU A 34 8.04 17.43 -9.66
N LYS A 35 7.40 17.44 -10.84
CA LYS A 35 6.52 18.53 -11.31
C LYS A 35 5.37 18.77 -10.32
N GLY A 36 5.05 20.04 -10.07
CA GLY A 36 3.94 20.43 -9.20
C GLY A 36 4.21 20.24 -7.69
N LYS A 37 5.47 20.02 -7.29
CA LYS A 37 5.87 19.97 -5.88
C LYS A 37 6.74 21.16 -5.53
N LYS A 38 6.54 21.68 -4.32
CA LYS A 38 7.45 22.66 -3.71
C LYS A 38 8.81 22.02 -3.44
N PRO A 39 9.91 22.79 -3.41
CA PRO A 39 11.22 22.27 -3.04
C PRO A 39 11.18 21.52 -1.71
N LYS A 40 11.96 20.42 -1.62
CA LYS A 40 12.09 19.66 -0.38
C LYS A 40 12.73 20.55 0.69
N PRO A 41 12.13 20.70 1.88
CA PRO A 41 12.75 21.39 2.99
C PRO A 41 14.13 20.83 3.33
N LEU A 42 15.02 21.70 3.84
CA LEU A 42 16.37 21.31 4.24
C LEU A 42 16.38 20.42 5.49
N ASP A 43 15.37 20.54 6.35
CA ASP A 43 15.19 19.75 7.58
C ASP A 43 14.60 18.34 7.32
N ILE A 44 14.32 18.00 6.06
CA ILE A 44 13.92 16.66 5.61
C ILE A 44 15.14 15.99 4.95
N PRO A 45 15.66 14.89 5.49
CA PRO A 45 16.81 14.21 4.90
C PRO A 45 16.45 13.56 3.56
N GLN A 46 17.40 13.56 2.63
CA GLN A 46 17.26 12.80 1.38
C GLN A 46 17.33 11.29 1.64
N ASN A 47 18.24 10.87 2.53
CA ASN A 47 18.34 9.49 3.00
C ASN A 47 17.80 9.37 4.44
N PRO A 48 16.49 9.11 4.62
CA PRO A 48 15.88 8.97 5.93
C PRO A 48 16.39 7.75 6.71
N ARG A 49 16.90 6.71 6.03
CA ARG A 49 17.52 5.56 6.70
C ARG A 49 18.70 6.02 7.57
N ASP A 50 19.62 6.77 6.99
CA ASP A 50 20.85 7.20 7.69
C ASP A 50 20.54 8.16 8.84
N THR A 51 19.46 8.94 8.71
CA THR A 51 19.08 9.94 9.73
C THR A 51 18.23 9.35 10.86
N TYR A 52 17.39 8.35 10.55
CA TYR A 52 16.35 7.87 11.46
C TYR A 52 16.46 6.37 11.78
N ALA A 53 17.58 5.70 11.45
CA ALA A 53 17.81 4.28 11.74
C ALA A 53 17.37 3.88 13.15
N ASP A 54 17.86 4.60 14.17
CA ASP A 54 17.55 4.34 15.58
C ASP A 54 16.39 5.19 16.12
N LYS A 55 15.66 5.87 15.22
CA LYS A 55 14.59 6.82 15.57
C LYS A 55 13.22 6.39 15.03
N GLY A 56 13.07 5.08 14.77
CA GLY A 56 11.82 4.47 14.32
C GLY A 56 11.70 4.24 12.81
N TRP A 57 12.80 4.35 12.06
CA TRP A 57 12.84 3.97 10.64
C TRP A 57 12.54 2.48 10.46
N THR A 58 11.53 2.15 9.67
CA THR A 58 11.18 0.76 9.32
C THR A 58 11.26 0.46 7.82
N GLY A 59 11.50 1.49 7.00
CA GLY A 59 11.64 1.39 5.55
C GLY A 59 10.89 2.45 4.77
N PHE A 60 11.10 2.46 3.46
CA PHE A 60 10.47 3.43 2.55
C PHE A 60 8.95 3.30 2.48
N SER A 61 8.39 2.11 2.71
CA SER A 61 6.94 1.92 2.79
C SER A 61 6.33 2.77 3.91
N ASP A 62 6.84 2.66 5.15
CA ASP A 62 6.37 3.50 6.27
C ASP A 62 6.63 4.99 6.01
N TRP A 63 7.83 5.33 5.56
CA TRP A 63 8.23 6.71 5.33
C TRP A 63 7.34 7.46 4.34
N LEU A 64 7.08 6.85 3.19
CA LEU A 64 6.24 7.43 2.14
C LEU A 64 4.74 7.31 2.48
N GLY A 65 4.38 6.53 3.50
CA GLY A 65 2.99 6.19 3.81
C GLY A 65 2.38 5.23 2.80
N ASN A 66 3.23 4.49 2.09
CA ASN A 66 2.80 3.38 1.29
C ASN A 66 2.59 2.20 2.23
N ASP A 67 1.35 1.77 2.43
CA ASP A 67 1.03 0.54 3.19
C ASP A 67 1.47 -0.74 2.43
N ASN A 68 2.56 -0.66 1.68
CA ASN A 68 3.13 -1.74 0.90
C ASN A 68 3.89 -2.68 1.85
N ILE A 69 3.13 -3.33 2.73
CA ILE A 69 3.54 -4.51 3.47
C ILE A 69 3.72 -5.59 2.41
N SER A 70 4.90 -6.24 2.40
CA SER A 70 5.13 -7.39 1.54
C SER A 70 3.96 -8.34 1.66
N TYR A 71 3.43 -8.81 0.53
CA TYR A 71 2.31 -9.74 0.49
C TYR A 71 2.51 -10.96 1.42
N ARG A 72 3.77 -11.38 1.61
CA ARG A 72 4.19 -12.49 2.49
C ARG A 72 4.13 -12.15 3.98
N LYS A 73 4.24 -10.87 4.36
CA LYS A 73 4.19 -10.38 5.75
C LYS A 73 2.80 -9.85 6.12
N HIS A 74 1.88 -9.78 5.17
CA HIS A 74 0.54 -9.26 5.41
C HIS A 74 -0.30 -10.29 6.17
N VAL A 75 -0.99 -9.84 7.22
CA VAL A 75 -1.98 -10.66 7.92
C VAL A 75 -3.29 -10.56 7.13
N TRP A 76 -3.66 -11.64 6.44
CA TRP A 76 -4.91 -11.70 5.68
C TRP A 76 -6.08 -12.08 6.58
N ARG A 77 -7.25 -11.52 6.28
CA ARG A 77 -8.52 -11.94 6.86
C ARG A 77 -8.68 -13.45 6.70
N LEU A 78 -9.32 -14.10 7.67
CA LEU A 78 -9.64 -15.53 7.56
C LEU A 78 -10.43 -15.80 6.28
N PHE A 79 -10.07 -16.87 5.58
CA PHE A 79 -10.61 -17.19 4.25
C PHE A 79 -12.15 -17.18 4.21
N PRO A 80 -12.88 -17.81 5.17
CA PRO A 80 -14.35 -17.78 5.15
C PRO A 80 -14.94 -16.37 5.24
N LYS A 81 -14.34 -15.50 6.07
CA LYS A 81 -14.77 -14.10 6.24
C LYS A 81 -14.43 -13.25 5.02
N ALA A 82 -13.28 -13.49 4.38
CA ALA A 82 -12.89 -12.80 3.17
C ALA A 82 -13.78 -13.20 1.99
N ARG A 83 -14.05 -14.50 1.82
CA ARG A 83 -14.96 -15.06 0.82
C ARG A 83 -16.39 -14.53 1.00
N ALA A 84 -16.89 -14.48 2.23
CA ALA A 84 -18.22 -13.92 2.52
C ALA A 84 -18.34 -12.45 2.09
N PHE A 85 -17.29 -11.64 2.28
CA PHE A 85 -17.26 -10.28 1.75
C PHE A 85 -17.27 -10.26 0.22
N VAL A 86 -16.42 -11.06 -0.43
CA VAL A 86 -16.30 -11.09 -1.89
C VAL A 86 -17.63 -11.49 -2.55
N ARG A 87 -18.31 -12.50 -2.01
CA ARG A 87 -19.61 -12.95 -2.54
C ARG A 87 -20.70 -11.88 -2.46
N LYS A 88 -20.66 -10.99 -1.46
CA LYS A 88 -21.57 -9.82 -1.37
C LYS A 88 -21.37 -8.83 -2.53
N LEU A 89 -20.20 -8.82 -3.16
CA LEU A 89 -19.94 -7.98 -4.34
C LEU A 89 -20.64 -8.51 -5.59
N LYS A 90 -21.12 -9.77 -5.59
CA LYS A 90 -21.82 -10.42 -6.72
C LYS A 90 -21.05 -10.36 -8.05
N LEU A 91 -19.71 -10.41 -7.99
CA LEU A 91 -18.85 -10.41 -9.17
C LEU A 91 -18.93 -11.79 -9.86
N LYS A 92 -19.04 -11.82 -11.17
CA LYS A 92 -19.30 -13.06 -11.93
C LYS A 92 -18.04 -13.70 -12.52
N SER A 93 -16.90 -13.01 -12.48
CA SER A 93 -15.68 -13.50 -13.10
C SER A 93 -14.41 -12.93 -12.45
N ASN A 94 -13.28 -13.60 -12.68
CA ASN A 94 -11.96 -13.07 -12.33
C ASN A 94 -11.68 -11.73 -13.05
N ARG A 95 -12.21 -11.53 -14.26
CA ARG A 95 -12.11 -10.24 -14.97
C ARG A 95 -12.76 -9.12 -14.17
N GLU A 96 -13.98 -9.34 -13.68
CA GLU A 96 -14.67 -8.38 -12.82
C GLU A 96 -13.97 -8.15 -11.49
N TRP A 97 -13.41 -9.21 -10.89
CA TRP A 97 -12.56 -9.08 -9.70
C TRP A 97 -11.36 -8.16 -9.94
N ARG A 98 -10.66 -8.33 -11.07
CA ARG A 98 -9.53 -7.46 -11.44
C ARG A 98 -9.97 -6.01 -11.64
N SER A 99 -11.08 -5.77 -12.32
CA SER A 99 -11.63 -4.41 -12.47
C SER A 99 -12.01 -3.78 -11.13
N TYR A 100 -12.63 -4.56 -10.23
CA TYR A 100 -12.96 -4.12 -8.88
C TYR A 100 -11.72 -3.74 -8.07
N VAL A 101 -10.70 -4.59 -8.06
CA VAL A 101 -9.42 -4.34 -7.36
C VAL A 101 -8.68 -3.14 -7.95
N ALA A 102 -8.76 -2.94 -9.26
CA ALA A 102 -8.18 -1.78 -9.95
C ALA A 102 -8.97 -0.48 -9.71
N GLY A 103 -10.12 -0.53 -9.05
CA GLY A 103 -10.98 0.62 -8.81
C GLY A 103 -11.74 1.12 -10.03
N THR A 104 -11.79 0.33 -11.12
CA THR A 104 -12.52 0.68 -12.35
C THR A 104 -13.96 0.18 -12.35
N ALA A 105 -14.36 -0.62 -11.36
CA ALA A 105 -15.75 -1.03 -11.17
C ALA A 105 -16.55 0.03 -10.41
N SER A 106 -17.57 0.60 -11.06
CA SER A 106 -18.48 1.57 -10.44
C SER A 106 -19.42 0.93 -9.42
N GLY A 107 -19.79 1.68 -8.38
CA GLY A 107 -20.82 1.29 -7.41
C GLY A 107 -20.43 0.17 -6.43
N LYS A 108 -19.14 -0.15 -6.30
CA LYS A 108 -18.64 -1.14 -5.34
C LYS A 108 -18.00 -0.46 -4.12
N PRO A 109 -18.10 -1.05 -2.92
CA PRO A 109 -17.41 -0.52 -1.74
C PRO A 109 -15.88 -0.61 -1.92
N LYS A 110 -15.11 0.18 -1.17
CA LYS A 110 -13.65 0.06 -1.18
C LYS A 110 -13.21 -1.33 -0.70
N LEU A 111 -12.20 -1.92 -1.37
CA LEU A 111 -11.59 -3.17 -0.92
C LEU A 111 -10.94 -2.99 0.47
N PRO A 112 -11.34 -3.79 1.48
CA PRO A 112 -10.67 -3.80 2.78
C PRO A 112 -9.19 -4.19 2.64
N ARG A 113 -8.31 -3.52 3.39
CA ARG A 113 -6.85 -3.74 3.32
C ARG A 113 -6.44 -5.16 3.68
N ASP A 114 -7.23 -5.84 4.52
CA ASP A 114 -7.01 -7.22 4.96
C ASP A 114 -7.60 -8.27 4.01
N ILE A 115 -8.16 -7.87 2.87
CA ILE A 115 -8.56 -8.79 1.80
C ILE A 115 -7.53 -8.73 0.67
N PRO A 116 -6.91 -9.87 0.33
CA PRO A 116 -5.88 -9.91 -0.69
C PRO A 116 -6.43 -9.65 -2.08
N THR A 117 -5.66 -8.94 -2.89
CA THR A 117 -5.93 -8.75 -4.33
C THR A 117 -5.70 -10.03 -5.14
N ASN A 118 -4.82 -10.91 -4.66
CA ASN A 118 -4.40 -12.16 -5.31
C ASN A 118 -4.73 -13.38 -4.43
N PRO A 119 -6.01 -13.69 -4.20
CA PRO A 119 -6.44 -14.63 -3.16
C PRO A 119 -5.87 -16.04 -3.35
N ASN A 120 -5.64 -16.50 -4.59
CA ASN A 120 -4.95 -17.77 -4.86
C ASN A 120 -3.55 -17.81 -4.26
N TYR A 121 -2.81 -16.70 -4.23
CA TYR A 121 -1.51 -16.67 -3.57
C TYR A 121 -1.64 -16.59 -2.04
N ALA A 122 -2.52 -15.73 -1.52
CA ALA A 122 -2.71 -15.54 -0.07
C ALA A 122 -3.24 -16.79 0.64
N TYR A 123 -4.09 -17.54 -0.04
CA TYR A 123 -4.79 -18.70 0.52
C TYR A 123 -4.35 -20.02 -0.12
N SER A 124 -3.26 -20.02 -0.90
CA SER A 124 -2.70 -21.20 -1.59
C SER A 124 -2.48 -22.40 -0.66
N LYS A 125 -1.94 -22.16 0.54
CA LYS A 125 -1.69 -23.20 1.56
C LYS A 125 -2.86 -23.42 2.52
N ARG A 126 -4.05 -22.88 2.19
CA ARG A 126 -5.26 -22.94 3.03
C ARG A 126 -6.41 -23.51 2.19
N GLU A 127 -7.58 -22.88 2.26
CA GLU A 127 -8.83 -23.39 1.69
C GLU A 127 -9.11 -22.90 0.26
N TRP A 128 -8.08 -22.47 -0.49
CA TRP A 128 -8.30 -21.99 -1.85
C TRP A 128 -8.73 -23.13 -2.78
N LYS A 129 -9.98 -23.07 -3.28
CA LYS A 129 -10.56 -24.05 -4.22
C LYS A 129 -10.74 -23.52 -5.64
N GLY A 130 -10.19 -22.35 -5.93
CA GLY A 130 -10.31 -21.69 -7.23
C GLY A 130 -11.27 -20.50 -7.26
N TRP A 131 -11.33 -19.86 -8.42
CA TRP A 131 -12.08 -18.62 -8.62
C TRP A 131 -13.59 -18.76 -8.43
N ARG A 132 -14.15 -19.91 -8.84
CA ARG A 132 -15.58 -20.22 -8.66
C ARG A 132 -15.99 -20.20 -7.20
N ASP A 133 -15.27 -20.92 -6.34
CA ASP A 133 -15.52 -20.90 -4.89
C ASP A 133 -15.35 -19.50 -4.30
N TRP A 134 -14.28 -18.81 -4.66
CA TRP A 134 -13.98 -17.47 -4.15
C TRP A 134 -15.07 -16.45 -4.47
N LEU A 135 -15.53 -16.44 -5.71
CA LEU A 135 -16.55 -15.50 -6.20
C LEU A 135 -17.97 -15.95 -5.85
N GLY A 136 -18.18 -17.23 -5.55
CA GLY A 136 -19.50 -17.81 -5.34
C GLY A 136 -20.28 -17.94 -6.66
N THR A 137 -19.59 -18.39 -7.70
CA THR A 137 -20.15 -18.62 -9.04
C THR A 137 -20.02 -20.10 -9.39
N ASP A 138 -21.02 -20.66 -10.05
CA ASP A 138 -21.03 -22.04 -10.54
C ASP A 138 -20.15 -22.26 -11.78
#